data_AF-A0A2G8JIR7-F1
#
_entry.id   AF-A0A2G8JIR7-F1
#
_cell.length_a   1.000
_cell.length_b   1.000
_cell.length_c   1.000
_cell.angle_alpha   90.00
_cell.angle_beta   90.00
_cell.angle_gamma   90.00
#
_symmetry.space_group_name_H-M   'P 1'
#
loop_
_entity.id
_entity.type
_entity.pdbx_description
1 polymer ?
#
loop_
_entity_poly.entity_id
_entity_poly.type
_entity_poly.pdbx_seq_one_letter_code
_entity_poly.pdbx_strand_id
1 'polypeptide(L)'
;MAAKHVEEAAKQNSTGFGSFKAELADILTEDIILQLAIYLNYPPVKYDLLKKDVGRNYLMVHYMEERGQITATDITTLLHALEARKLHGIQKRVQTLFELHTGKRCTGGDQSMQQPEDLNFGKLDLGSKESFTSDLTSLGIASFSSADQNNITLENGKLVPVSSTLEELQIKTNNGKEFTQDQVIGLLLFSKQCKRLKKLSFIDCLLPLLVGSLSPFTKLRNIQVSWTPVEHGITFHLDSSRGKWVSNSKEATTLEAKDQNSLRLLCSSIVYLRRTDSKQLQISTIMLLEIASSHN
;
A
#
# COMPACT_ATOMS: atom_id res chain seq x y z
N MET A 1 14.52 -35.38 50.21
CA MET A 1 15.21 -35.03 48.96
C MET A 1 14.22 -35.12 47.79
N ALA A 2 13.17 -34.29 47.80
CA ALA A 2 12.06 -34.38 46.83
C ALA A 2 11.33 -33.02 46.67
N ALA A 3 12.10 -31.93 46.57
CA ALA A 3 11.55 -30.59 46.36
C ALA A 3 12.42 -29.77 45.39
N LYS A 4 12.94 -30.43 44.35
CA LYS A 4 13.73 -29.78 43.28
C LYS A 4 13.26 -30.14 41.87
N HIS A 5 12.03 -30.67 41.74
CA HIS A 5 11.45 -31.10 40.47
C HIS A 5 10.07 -30.47 40.19
N VAL A 6 9.75 -29.33 40.80
CA VAL A 6 8.48 -28.60 40.53
C VAL A 6 8.72 -27.23 39.86
N GLU A 7 9.97 -26.82 39.65
CA GLU A 7 10.30 -25.50 39.07
C GLU A 7 10.92 -25.59 37.66
N GLU A 8 10.76 -26.73 36.97
CA GLU A 8 11.36 -26.94 35.64
C GLU A 8 10.37 -27.57 34.64
N ALA A 9 9.08 -27.22 34.77
CA ALA A 9 8.01 -27.67 33.87
C ALA A 9 7.11 -26.53 33.35
N ALA A 10 7.64 -25.30 33.28
CA ALA A 10 6.90 -24.13 32.77
C ALA A 10 7.67 -23.30 31.71
N LYS A 11 8.61 -23.92 30.98
CA LYS A 11 9.03 -23.44 29.65
C LYS A 11 8.57 -24.45 28.61
N GLN A 12 7.26 -24.52 28.41
CA GLN A 12 6.76 -25.01 27.14
C GLN A 12 7.31 -24.04 26.07
N ASN A 13 8.28 -24.52 25.29
CA ASN A 13 8.75 -23.83 24.10
C ASN A 13 7.54 -23.60 23.20
N SER A 14 6.98 -22.39 23.27
CA SER A 14 5.89 -21.96 22.40
C SER A 14 6.46 -21.66 21.02
N THR A 15 6.89 -22.71 20.31
CA THR A 15 7.36 -22.58 18.94
C THR A 15 6.22 -22.06 18.07
N GLY A 16 6.42 -20.89 17.46
CA GLY A 16 5.41 -20.25 16.62
C GLY A 16 5.68 -18.77 16.38
N PHE A 17 4.86 -18.18 15.51
CA PHE A 17 5.01 -16.77 15.12
C PHE A 17 4.90 -15.80 16.30
N GLY A 18 4.15 -16.15 17.35
CA GLY A 18 4.08 -15.36 18.59
C GLY A 18 5.42 -15.26 19.33
N SER A 19 6.16 -16.36 19.43
CA SER A 19 7.51 -16.39 20.04
C SER A 19 8.53 -15.65 19.19
N PHE A 20 8.44 -15.80 17.85
CA PHE A 20 9.22 -14.97 16.93
C PHE A 20 9.00 -13.47 17.17
N LYS A 21 7.75 -13.02 17.33
CA LYS A 21 7.43 -11.61 17.57
C LYS A 21 8.03 -11.09 18.90
N ALA A 22 8.03 -11.91 19.94
CA ALA A 22 8.63 -11.55 21.22
C ALA A 22 10.15 -11.39 21.11
N GLU A 23 10.83 -12.35 20.49
CA GLU A 23 12.29 -12.28 20.31
C GLU A 23 12.72 -11.23 19.28
N LEU A 24 11.88 -10.93 18.27
CA LEU A 24 12.10 -9.82 17.37
C LEU A 24 12.06 -8.49 18.13
N ALA A 25 11.11 -8.31 19.04
CA ALA A 25 11.02 -7.10 19.88
C ALA A 25 12.27 -6.93 20.76
N ASP A 26 12.88 -8.02 21.23
CA ASP A 26 14.12 -7.95 22.04
C ASP A 26 15.35 -7.52 21.21
N ILE A 27 15.31 -7.71 19.89
CA ILE A 27 16.40 -7.35 18.97
C ILE A 27 16.28 -5.92 18.46
N LEU A 28 15.06 -5.39 18.40
CA LEU A 28 14.80 -4.04 17.91
C LEU A 28 15.21 -2.99 18.97
N THR A 29 16.39 -2.41 18.78
CA THR A 29 16.85 -1.25 19.55
C THR A 29 16.18 0.03 19.06
N GLU A 30 16.24 1.10 19.86
CA GLU A 30 15.68 2.41 19.50
C GLU A 30 16.17 2.92 18.14
N ASP A 31 17.47 2.86 17.88
CA ASP A 31 18.05 3.29 16.60
C ASP A 31 17.49 2.49 15.41
N ILE A 32 17.42 1.16 15.54
CA ILE A 32 16.86 0.28 14.50
C ILE A 32 15.40 0.61 14.25
N ILE A 33 14.61 0.81 15.31
CA ILE A 33 13.19 1.16 15.22
C ILE A 33 13.00 2.46 14.45
N LEU A 34 13.77 3.50 14.77
CA LEU A 34 13.66 4.79 14.10
C LEU A 34 14.10 4.70 12.63
N GLN A 35 15.17 3.97 12.33
CA GLN A 35 15.64 3.77 10.95
C GLN A 35 14.64 2.98 10.10
N LEU A 36 14.02 1.95 10.67
CA LEU A 36 12.97 1.17 10.03
C LEU A 36 11.69 1.98 9.87
N ALA A 37 11.28 2.76 10.87
CA ALA A 37 10.10 3.62 10.79
C ALA A 37 10.24 4.67 9.67
N ILE A 38 11.44 5.27 9.53
CA ILE A 38 11.73 6.18 8.42
C ILE A 38 11.73 5.44 7.08
N TYR A 39 12.38 4.27 7.00
CA TYR A 39 12.49 3.52 5.73
C TYR A 39 11.13 3.03 5.21
N LEU A 40 10.33 2.51 6.14
CA LEU A 40 9.01 1.96 5.85
C LEU A 40 7.94 3.08 5.80
N ASN A 41 8.36 4.35 5.81
CA ASN A 41 7.50 5.54 5.73
C ASN A 41 6.33 5.48 6.72
N TYR A 42 6.65 5.28 8.01
CA TYR A 42 5.64 5.33 9.06
C TYR A 42 5.14 6.77 9.24
N PRO A 43 3.82 6.98 9.42
CA PRO A 43 3.26 8.31 9.66
C PRO A 43 3.91 8.98 10.89
N PRO A 44 4.08 10.32 10.90
CA PRO A 44 4.68 11.04 12.02
C PRO A 44 4.05 10.74 13.38
N VAL A 45 2.73 10.49 13.41
CA VAL A 45 2.00 10.11 14.63
C VAL A 45 2.49 8.77 15.19
N LYS A 46 2.73 7.77 14.34
CA LYS A 46 3.28 6.47 14.77
C LYS A 46 4.76 6.60 15.14
N TYR A 47 5.50 7.43 14.41
CA TYR A 47 6.91 7.74 14.71
C TYR A 47 7.07 8.41 16.09
N ASP A 48 6.22 9.38 16.43
CA ASP A 48 6.23 10.08 17.72
C ASP A 48 5.86 9.15 18.89
N LEU A 49 4.98 8.17 18.66
CA LEU A 49 4.66 7.13 19.64
C LEU A 49 5.85 6.19 19.87
N LEU A 50 6.52 5.75 18.79
CA LEU A 50 7.71 4.91 18.87
C LEU A 50 8.88 5.61 19.60
N LYS A 51 8.91 6.95 19.59
CA LYS A 51 9.92 7.77 20.27
C LYS A 51 9.67 7.96 21.77
N LYS A 52 8.42 7.83 22.25
CA LYS A 52 8.03 8.20 23.62
C LYS A 52 7.91 7.02 24.59
N ASP A 53 7.73 5.80 24.09
CA ASP A 53 7.13 4.74 24.92
C ASP A 53 8.14 3.74 25.56
N VAL A 54 7.74 3.20 26.71
CA VAL A 54 8.32 2.01 27.35
C VAL A 54 7.61 0.81 26.72
N GLY A 55 8.31 0.06 25.85
CA GLY A 55 7.71 -1.02 25.04
C GLY A 55 7.60 -0.70 23.55
N ARG A 56 8.26 0.36 23.08
CA ARG A 56 8.38 0.74 21.66
C ARG A 56 8.74 -0.44 20.73
N ASN A 57 9.50 -1.41 21.22
CA ASN A 57 9.94 -2.56 20.45
C ASN A 57 8.76 -3.46 20.09
N TYR A 58 7.90 -3.79 21.06
CA TYR A 58 6.68 -4.55 20.82
C TYR A 58 5.69 -3.76 19.96
N LEU A 59 5.61 -2.44 20.15
CA LEU A 59 4.77 -1.57 19.33
C LEU A 59 5.23 -1.54 17.87
N MET A 60 6.55 -1.54 17.63
CA MET A 60 7.11 -1.63 16.28
C MET A 60 6.75 -2.96 15.62
N VAL A 61 6.94 -4.08 16.33
CA VAL A 61 6.56 -5.42 15.85
C VAL A 61 5.06 -5.48 15.54
N HIS A 62 4.21 -4.93 16.41
CA HIS A 62 2.77 -4.86 16.17
C HIS A 62 2.44 -4.08 14.89
N TYR A 63 3.05 -2.92 14.69
CA TYR A 63 2.83 -2.16 13.46
C TYR A 63 3.37 -2.85 12.21
N MET A 64 4.49 -3.58 12.32
CA MET A 64 4.99 -4.38 11.19
C MET A 64 4.01 -5.49 10.84
N GLU A 65 3.39 -6.13 11.83
CA GLU A 65 2.36 -7.15 11.62
C GLU A 65 1.09 -6.55 11.02
N GLU A 66 0.58 -5.45 11.57
CA GLU A 66 -0.60 -4.73 11.05
C GLU A 66 -0.41 -4.27 9.60
N ARG A 67 0.82 -3.92 9.21
CA ARG A 67 1.17 -3.48 7.85
C ARG A 67 1.57 -4.62 6.91
N GLY A 68 1.52 -5.87 7.37
CA GLY A 68 1.91 -7.06 6.59
C GLY A 68 3.41 -7.12 6.26
N GLN A 69 4.24 -6.35 6.96
CA GLN A 69 5.70 -6.33 6.77
C GLN A 69 6.37 -7.54 7.43
N ILE A 70 5.70 -8.11 8.44
CA ILE A 70 5.98 -9.43 8.98
C ILE A 70 4.67 -10.22 9.06
N THR A 71 4.72 -11.49 8.69
CA THR A 71 3.60 -12.42 8.76
C THR A 71 4.11 -13.79 9.21
N ALA A 72 3.20 -14.70 9.60
CA ALA A 72 3.56 -16.07 9.99
C ALA A 72 4.17 -16.90 8.84
N THR A 73 4.18 -16.38 7.62
CA THR A 73 4.69 -17.02 6.41
C THR A 73 5.86 -16.28 5.78
N ASP A 74 5.97 -14.97 6.02
CA ASP A 74 6.85 -14.10 5.25
C ASP A 74 7.33 -12.90 6.08
N ILE A 75 8.65 -12.69 6.07
CA ILE A 75 9.35 -11.54 6.65
C ILE A 75 10.29 -10.85 5.64
N THR A 76 10.16 -11.16 4.35
CA THR A 76 11.02 -10.62 3.27
C THR A 76 11.04 -9.10 3.26
N THR A 77 9.91 -8.45 3.52
CA THR A 77 9.81 -6.99 3.62
C THR A 77 10.67 -6.42 4.74
N LEU A 78 10.70 -7.09 5.91
CA LEU A 78 11.57 -6.71 7.02
C LEU A 78 13.05 -6.96 6.69
N LEU A 79 13.38 -8.09 6.06
CA LEU A 79 14.76 -8.41 5.66
C LEU A 79 15.31 -7.38 4.66
N HIS A 80 14.52 -7.01 3.65
CA HIS A 80 14.89 -5.98 2.68
C HIS A 80 15.07 -4.60 3.34
N ALA A 81 14.25 -4.25 4.32
CA ALA A 81 14.39 -3.00 5.06
C ALA A 81 15.67 -2.96 5.92
N LEU A 82 16.04 -4.08 6.54
CA LEU A 82 17.29 -4.23 7.29
C LEU A 82 18.52 -4.18 6.36
N GLU A 83 18.43 -4.81 5.20
CA GLU A 83 19.48 -4.80 4.18
C GLU A 83 19.71 -3.39 3.61
N ALA A 84 18.65 -2.67 3.26
CA ALA A 84 18.74 -1.30 2.77
C ALA A 84 19.33 -0.31 3.79
N ARG A 85 19.27 -0.64 5.08
CA ARG A 85 19.91 0.11 6.18
C ARG A 85 21.30 -0.39 6.55
N LYS A 86 21.86 -1.35 5.80
CA LYS A 86 23.17 -1.99 6.05
C LYS A 86 23.25 -2.69 7.40
N LEU A 87 22.12 -3.12 7.95
CA LEU A 87 22.01 -3.83 9.23
C LEU A 87 22.16 -5.35 9.04
N HIS A 88 23.15 -5.79 8.25
CA HIS A 88 23.32 -7.18 7.82
C HIS A 88 23.44 -8.19 8.98
N GLY A 89 24.05 -7.78 10.10
CA GLY A 89 24.15 -8.62 11.30
C GLY A 89 22.79 -8.89 11.95
N ILE A 90 21.90 -7.90 11.94
CA ILE A 90 20.54 -8.01 12.48
C ILE A 90 19.65 -8.75 11.50
N GLN A 91 19.76 -8.47 10.19
CA GLN A 91 19.06 -9.21 9.13
C GLN A 91 19.27 -10.72 9.27
N LYS A 92 20.52 -11.18 9.35
CA LYS A 92 20.85 -12.61 9.47
C LYS A 92 20.28 -13.21 10.75
N ARG A 93 20.36 -12.48 11.87
CA ARG A 93 19.80 -12.91 13.15
C ARG A 93 18.27 -13.03 13.12
N VAL A 94 17.58 -12.07 12.52
CA VAL A 94 16.12 -12.08 12.33
C VAL A 94 15.68 -13.23 11.42
N GLN A 95 16.42 -13.49 10.34
CA GLN A 95 16.16 -14.63 9.45
C GLN A 95 16.30 -15.97 10.20
N THR A 96 17.41 -16.18 10.91
CA THR A 96 17.62 -17.41 11.70
C THR A 96 16.53 -17.61 12.75
N LEU A 97 16.08 -16.53 13.40
CA LEU A 97 15.00 -16.59 14.37
C LEU A 97 13.66 -16.96 13.76
N PHE A 98 13.32 -16.37 12.61
CA PHE A 98 12.09 -16.72 11.91
C PHE A 98 12.09 -18.19 11.50
N GLU A 99 13.20 -18.67 10.94
CA GLU A 99 13.36 -20.07 10.54
C GLU A 99 13.26 -21.03 11.73
N LEU A 100 13.88 -20.68 12.86
CA LEU A 100 13.84 -21.46 14.10
C LEU A 100 12.43 -21.56 14.67
N HIS A 101 11.70 -20.44 14.72
CA HIS A 101 10.40 -20.37 15.40
C HIS A 101 9.22 -20.77 14.51
N THR A 102 9.34 -20.66 13.18
CA THR A 102 8.25 -20.97 12.25
C THR A 102 8.50 -22.20 11.39
N GLY A 103 9.74 -22.70 11.34
CA GLY A 103 10.14 -23.79 10.45
C GLY A 103 10.14 -23.43 8.96
N LYS A 104 9.91 -22.15 8.61
CA LYS A 104 9.83 -21.68 7.23
C LYS A 104 11.11 -20.96 6.84
N ARG A 105 11.73 -21.41 5.75
CA ARG A 105 12.91 -20.76 5.17
C ARG A 105 12.52 -19.48 4.45
N CYS A 106 13.22 -18.39 4.79
CA CYS A 106 13.14 -17.17 4.01
C CYS A 106 14.05 -17.36 2.79
N THR A 107 13.49 -17.43 1.59
CA THR A 107 14.26 -17.49 0.34
C THR A 107 14.88 -16.12 0.07
N GLY A 108 15.97 -15.80 0.76
CA GLY A 108 16.82 -14.65 0.47
C GLY A 108 17.95 -15.07 -0.47
N GLY A 109 17.78 -14.76 -1.77
CA GLY A 109 18.83 -14.53 -2.77
C GLY A 109 19.88 -15.61 -3.01
N ASP A 110 19.62 -16.52 -3.96
CA ASP A 110 20.32 -16.50 -5.26
C ASP A 110 19.74 -17.57 -6.21
N GLN A 111 19.51 -17.17 -7.46
CA GLN A 111 19.21 -17.99 -8.65
C GLN A 111 17.95 -18.87 -8.64
N SER A 112 16.82 -18.30 -9.07
CA SER A 112 16.05 -18.85 -10.20
C SER A 112 14.88 -17.92 -10.51
N MET A 113 14.89 -17.39 -11.73
CA MET A 113 13.71 -16.87 -12.39
C MET A 113 12.69 -18.01 -12.53
N GLN A 114 11.67 -18.03 -11.70
CA GLN A 114 10.38 -18.59 -12.10
C GLN A 114 9.30 -17.58 -11.76
N GLN A 115 8.76 -17.02 -12.84
CA GLN A 115 7.60 -16.15 -12.85
C GLN A 115 6.40 -16.92 -12.27
N PRO A 116 5.47 -16.27 -11.56
CA PRO A 116 4.10 -16.74 -11.58
C PRO A 116 3.58 -16.53 -13.00
N GLU A 117 3.28 -17.65 -13.65
CA GLU A 117 2.69 -17.69 -14.97
C GLU A 117 1.36 -16.92 -15.00
N ASP A 118 1.24 -16.11 -16.05
CA ASP A 118 0.03 -15.56 -16.67
C ASP A 118 -0.84 -14.55 -15.89
N LEU A 119 -0.32 -13.31 -15.82
CA LEU A 119 -1.11 -12.12 -16.17
C LEU A 119 -0.28 -11.23 -17.10
N ASN A 120 -0.50 -11.40 -18.40
CA ASN A 120 0.14 -10.63 -19.46
C ASN A 120 -0.42 -9.18 -19.48
N PHE A 121 0.31 -8.24 -18.87
CA PHE A 121 0.28 -6.83 -19.27
C PHE A 121 1.70 -6.26 -19.15
N GLY A 122 2.15 -5.61 -20.22
CA GLY A 122 3.54 -5.20 -20.46
C GLY A 122 4.23 -4.56 -19.25
N LYS A 123 5.09 -5.35 -18.60
CA LYS A 123 6.03 -4.90 -17.58
C LYS A 123 7.23 -4.29 -18.30
N LEU A 124 7.36 -2.97 -18.29
CA LEU A 124 8.62 -2.31 -18.68
C LEU A 124 9.51 -2.21 -17.44
N ASP A 125 10.53 -3.05 -17.43
CA ASP A 125 11.65 -2.99 -16.49
C ASP A 125 12.61 -1.87 -16.96
N LEU A 126 12.68 -0.75 -16.24
CA LEU A 126 13.46 0.42 -16.65
C LEU A 126 14.92 0.30 -16.22
N GLY A 127 15.61 -0.70 -16.78
CA GLY A 127 17.06 -0.78 -16.84
C GLY A 127 17.61 0.17 -17.91
N SER A 128 18.52 1.07 -17.49
CA SER A 128 19.43 1.88 -18.32
C SER A 128 18.87 2.70 -19.51
N LYS A 129 18.88 4.04 -19.34
CA LYS A 129 19.08 5.04 -20.40
C LYS A 129 18.37 4.78 -21.75
N GLU A 130 17.04 4.73 -21.77
CA GLU A 130 16.30 4.92 -23.01
C GLU A 130 15.29 6.06 -22.84
N SER A 131 15.40 7.02 -23.74
CA SER A 131 14.42 8.08 -23.95
C SER A 131 13.05 7.47 -24.23
N PHE A 132 12.00 8.01 -23.59
CA PHE A 132 10.60 7.65 -23.83
C PHE A 132 10.25 7.86 -25.32
N THR A 133 10.47 6.86 -26.15
CA THR A 133 10.03 6.84 -27.53
C THR A 133 8.59 6.32 -27.56
N SER A 134 7.68 7.29 -27.69
CA SER A 134 6.47 7.24 -28.53
C SER A 134 5.91 5.85 -28.84
N ASP A 135 4.93 5.41 -28.03
CA ASP A 135 3.71 4.64 -28.44
C ASP A 135 3.03 3.88 -27.28
N LEU A 136 3.31 4.24 -26.02
CA LEU A 136 2.57 3.72 -24.88
C LEU A 136 1.17 4.34 -24.79
N THR A 137 0.15 3.55 -25.13
CA THR A 137 -1.27 3.89 -24.95
C THR A 137 -1.75 3.68 -23.51
N SER A 138 -1.10 2.80 -22.75
CA SER A 138 -1.39 2.57 -21.33
C SER A 138 -0.11 2.62 -20.52
N LEU A 139 -0.13 3.32 -19.39
CA LEU A 139 1.01 3.47 -18.49
C LEU A 139 0.62 3.15 -17.05
N GLY A 140 1.29 2.16 -16.46
CA GLY A 140 1.21 1.85 -15.04
C GLY A 140 2.43 2.38 -14.28
N ILE A 141 2.19 3.14 -13.22
CA ILE A 141 3.22 3.71 -12.35
C ILE A 141 3.06 3.11 -10.94
N ALA A 142 4.08 2.38 -10.49
CA ALA A 142 4.13 1.76 -9.16
C ALA A 142 4.87 2.62 -8.11
N SER A 143 5.75 3.51 -8.56
CA SER A 143 6.69 4.28 -7.73
C SER A 143 6.45 5.79 -7.84
N PHE A 144 5.19 6.22 -7.73
CA PHE A 144 4.80 7.63 -7.83
C PHE A 144 5.31 8.43 -6.62
N SER A 145 5.94 9.59 -6.87
CA SER A 145 6.39 10.54 -5.83
C SER A 145 5.59 11.84 -5.87
N SER A 146 5.58 12.53 -7.01
CA SER A 146 4.85 13.78 -7.21
C SER A 146 4.52 14.00 -8.69
N ALA A 147 3.69 14.98 -9.01
CA ALA A 147 3.41 15.36 -10.39
C ALA A 147 3.16 16.86 -10.50
N ASP A 148 3.43 17.39 -11.68
CA ASP A 148 3.03 18.72 -12.11
C ASP A 148 2.30 18.63 -13.47
N GLN A 149 2.01 19.77 -14.09
CA GLN A 149 1.32 19.81 -15.37
C GLN A 149 2.09 19.14 -16.53
N ASN A 150 3.41 19.02 -16.46
CA ASN A 150 4.27 18.58 -17.56
C ASN A 150 4.91 17.22 -17.31
N ASN A 151 5.14 16.83 -16.06
CA ASN A 151 5.85 15.61 -15.71
C ASN A 151 5.27 14.94 -14.46
N ILE A 152 5.36 13.60 -14.44
CA ILE A 152 5.26 12.80 -13.22
C ILE A 152 6.68 12.50 -12.74
N THR A 153 6.95 12.72 -11.46
CA THR A 153 8.20 12.35 -10.80
C THR A 153 8.03 11.03 -10.06
N LEU A 154 8.91 10.08 -10.37
CA LEU A 154 8.99 8.79 -9.69
C LEU A 154 9.85 8.91 -8.42
N GLU A 155 9.72 7.96 -7.49
CA GLU A 155 10.48 7.92 -6.23
C GLU A 155 11.99 7.82 -6.45
N ASN A 156 12.43 7.27 -7.59
CA ASN A 156 13.84 7.23 -7.99
C ASN A 156 14.33 8.53 -8.69
N GLY A 157 13.50 9.58 -8.71
CA GLY A 157 13.81 10.86 -9.33
C GLY A 157 13.66 10.91 -10.86
N LYS A 158 13.34 9.78 -11.52
CA LYS A 158 13.05 9.79 -12.97
C LYS A 158 11.76 10.55 -13.25
N LEU A 159 11.75 11.26 -14.38
CA LEU A 159 10.61 12.01 -14.86
C LEU A 159 9.90 11.25 -15.97
N VAL A 160 8.58 11.23 -15.94
CA VAL A 160 7.72 10.75 -17.02
C VAL A 160 7.04 11.98 -17.63
N PRO A 161 7.41 12.39 -18.85
CA PRO A 161 6.81 13.56 -19.49
C PRO A 161 5.41 13.27 -20.02
N VAL A 162 4.65 14.33 -20.27
CA VAL A 162 3.35 14.25 -20.96
C VAL A 162 3.50 13.53 -22.30
N SER A 163 2.61 12.58 -22.55
CA SER A 163 2.53 11.86 -23.81
C SER A 163 1.23 12.17 -24.56
N SER A 164 1.32 12.42 -25.86
CA SER A 164 0.16 12.63 -26.73
C SER A 164 -0.54 11.33 -27.13
N THR A 165 0.10 10.17 -26.96
CA THR A 165 -0.45 8.84 -27.31
C THR A 165 -1.11 8.13 -26.14
N LEU A 166 -0.88 8.61 -24.91
CA LEU A 166 -1.37 7.99 -23.69
C LEU A 166 -2.90 8.08 -23.58
N GLU A 167 -3.56 6.93 -23.48
CA GLU A 167 -5.00 6.78 -23.30
C GLU A 167 -5.39 6.38 -21.86
N GLU A 168 -4.53 5.64 -21.17
CA GLU A 168 -4.78 5.16 -19.81
C GLU A 168 -3.59 5.38 -18.90
N LEU A 169 -3.83 5.96 -17.72
CA LEU A 169 -2.83 6.14 -16.67
C LEU A 169 -3.30 5.45 -15.40
N GLN A 170 -2.47 4.56 -14.87
CA GLN A 170 -2.73 3.85 -13.62
C GLN A 170 -1.64 4.18 -12.61
N ILE A 171 -2.05 4.70 -11.46
CA ILE A 171 -1.17 4.92 -10.31
C ILE A 171 -1.48 3.81 -9.31
N LYS A 172 -0.58 2.82 -9.26
CA LYS A 172 -0.67 1.71 -8.31
C LYS A 172 0.32 1.98 -7.19
N THR A 173 -0.11 1.81 -5.95
CA THR A 173 0.83 1.91 -4.82
C THR A 173 0.84 0.64 -4.00
N ASN A 174 1.97 0.40 -3.33
CA ASN A 174 2.09 -0.72 -2.42
C ASN A 174 1.39 -0.34 -1.10
N ASN A 175 0.39 -1.12 -0.70
CA ASN A 175 -0.19 -1.14 0.65
C ASN A 175 -0.73 0.20 1.17
N GLY A 176 -1.64 0.86 0.43
CA GLY A 176 -2.48 1.92 0.99
C GLY A 176 -1.76 3.24 1.22
N LYS A 177 -0.81 3.60 0.33
CA LYS A 177 -0.09 4.87 0.39
C LYS A 177 -1.09 6.04 0.45
N GLU A 178 -0.88 6.95 1.39
CA GLU A 178 -1.65 8.19 1.53
C GLU A 178 -1.20 9.22 0.51
N PHE A 179 -2.14 9.70 -0.32
CA PHE A 179 -1.90 10.78 -1.26
C PHE A 179 -2.24 12.12 -0.63
N THR A 180 -1.35 13.09 -0.79
CA THR A 180 -1.66 14.49 -0.48
C THR A 180 -2.57 15.10 -1.54
N GLN A 181 -3.23 16.19 -1.19
CA GLN A 181 -4.06 16.95 -2.14
C GLN A 181 -3.23 17.44 -3.34
N ASP A 182 -2.02 17.93 -3.10
CA ASP A 182 -1.14 18.44 -4.15
C ASP A 182 -0.71 17.35 -5.13
N GLN A 183 -0.46 16.13 -4.64
CA GLN A 183 -0.15 14.97 -5.48
C GLN A 183 -1.30 14.62 -6.42
N VAL A 184 -2.53 14.60 -5.91
CA VAL A 184 -3.73 14.32 -6.72
C VAL A 184 -3.99 15.44 -7.73
N ILE A 185 -3.86 16.70 -7.31
CA ILE A 185 -4.00 17.86 -8.21
C ILE A 185 -2.95 17.80 -9.32
N GLY A 186 -1.69 17.54 -8.98
CA GLY A 186 -0.61 17.40 -9.95
C GLY A 186 -0.90 16.33 -11.00
N LEU A 187 -1.37 15.16 -10.57
CA LEU A 187 -1.76 14.07 -11.49
C LEU A 187 -2.92 14.44 -12.41
N LEU A 188 -3.91 15.20 -11.92
CA LEU A 188 -5.02 15.67 -12.74
C LEU A 188 -4.56 16.73 -13.75
N LEU A 189 -3.64 17.61 -13.35
CA LEU A 189 -3.04 18.60 -14.25
C LEU A 189 -2.22 17.94 -15.35
N PHE A 190 -1.39 16.95 -14.99
CA PHE A 190 -0.67 16.11 -15.95
C PHE A 190 -1.64 15.43 -16.93
N SER A 191 -2.67 14.79 -16.38
CA SER A 191 -3.69 14.07 -17.14
C SER A 191 -4.41 14.96 -18.15
N LYS A 192 -4.63 16.23 -17.81
CA LYS A 192 -5.23 17.24 -18.71
C LYS A 192 -4.35 17.57 -19.92
N GLN A 193 -3.03 17.47 -19.80
CA GLN A 193 -2.11 17.73 -20.90
C GLN A 193 -1.99 16.53 -21.85
N CYS A 194 -2.24 15.31 -21.37
CA CYS A 194 -2.32 14.10 -22.20
C CYS A 194 -3.58 14.13 -23.07
N LYS A 195 -3.45 14.60 -24.32
CA LYS A 195 -4.60 14.86 -25.22
C LYS A 195 -5.53 13.67 -25.48
N ARG A 196 -5.00 12.45 -25.44
CA ARG A 196 -5.74 11.20 -25.71
C ARG A 196 -6.16 10.46 -24.44
N LEU A 197 -5.86 10.99 -23.25
CA LEU A 197 -6.14 10.30 -22.01
C LEU A 197 -7.65 10.19 -21.80
N LYS A 198 -8.12 8.97 -21.61
CA LYS A 198 -9.52 8.61 -21.35
C LYS A 198 -9.72 8.15 -19.92
N LYS A 199 -8.71 7.54 -19.29
CA LYS A 199 -8.83 6.92 -17.97
C LYS A 199 -7.65 7.26 -17.04
N LEU A 200 -7.97 7.63 -15.82
CA LEU A 200 -7.04 7.78 -14.70
C LEU A 200 -7.50 6.88 -13.55
N SER A 201 -6.67 5.90 -13.17
CA SER A 201 -6.99 4.94 -12.11
C SER A 201 -6.04 5.08 -10.93
N PHE A 202 -6.60 5.18 -9.73
CA PHE A 202 -5.90 5.12 -8.45
C PHE A 202 -6.13 3.74 -7.83
N ILE A 203 -5.07 2.96 -7.63
CA ILE A 203 -5.17 1.56 -7.20
C ILE A 203 -4.33 1.36 -5.95
N ASP A 204 -4.92 0.69 -4.95
CA ASP A 204 -4.26 0.30 -3.70
C ASP A 204 -3.69 1.50 -2.91
N CYS A 205 -4.39 2.65 -2.95
CA CYS A 205 -3.99 3.89 -2.28
C CYS A 205 -5.13 4.56 -1.51
N LEU A 206 -4.80 5.51 -0.62
CA LEU A 206 -5.74 6.35 0.11
C LEU A 206 -5.76 7.76 -0.49
N LEU A 207 -6.92 8.22 -0.94
CA LEU A 207 -7.09 9.55 -1.53
C LEU A 207 -7.48 10.60 -0.48
N PRO A 208 -7.15 11.89 -0.69
CA PRO A 208 -7.47 12.96 0.26
C PRO A 208 -8.96 13.34 0.22
N LEU A 209 -9.44 13.95 1.30
CA LEU A 209 -10.87 14.28 1.56
C LEU A 209 -11.51 15.21 0.49
N LEU A 210 -10.71 16.05 -0.16
CA LEU A 210 -11.16 17.16 -1.01
C LEU A 210 -11.28 16.82 -2.50
N VAL A 211 -11.24 15.54 -2.84
CA VAL A 211 -11.46 15.06 -4.22
C VAL A 211 -12.88 15.41 -4.72
N GLY A 212 -13.82 15.74 -3.82
CA GLY A 212 -15.14 16.24 -4.21
C GLY A 212 -15.18 17.66 -4.79
N SER A 213 -14.15 18.47 -4.54
CA SER A 213 -13.98 19.80 -5.15
C SER A 213 -13.34 19.75 -6.55
N LEU A 214 -13.11 18.55 -7.10
CA LEU A 214 -12.49 18.37 -8.42
C LEU A 214 -13.46 18.55 -9.60
N SER A 215 -14.71 18.95 -9.33
CA SER A 215 -15.73 19.22 -10.35
C SER A 215 -15.31 20.20 -11.46
N PRO A 216 -14.36 21.16 -11.27
CA PRO A 216 -13.83 21.93 -12.38
C PRO A 216 -12.88 21.14 -13.29
N PHE A 217 -12.18 20.12 -12.77
CA PHE A 217 -11.17 19.35 -13.49
C PHE A 217 -11.76 18.24 -14.35
N THR A 218 -12.77 17.54 -13.85
CA THR A 218 -13.37 16.37 -14.52
C THR A 218 -14.38 16.74 -15.61
N LYS A 219 -14.97 17.94 -15.57
CA LYS A 219 -15.85 18.46 -16.63
C LYS A 219 -15.13 18.75 -17.96
N LEU A 220 -13.80 18.84 -17.98
CA LEU A 220 -13.08 19.47 -19.09
C LEU A 220 -12.79 18.55 -20.29
N ARG A 221 -12.75 17.22 -20.14
CA ARG A 221 -12.33 16.31 -21.25
C ARG A 221 -12.92 14.88 -21.26
N ASN A 222 -13.97 14.57 -20.51
CA ASN A 222 -14.49 13.18 -20.38
C ASN A 222 -13.43 12.16 -19.90
N ILE A 223 -12.49 12.57 -19.05
CA ILE A 223 -11.55 11.63 -18.42
C ILE A 223 -12.30 10.91 -17.30
N GLN A 224 -12.40 9.58 -17.40
CA GLN A 224 -12.93 8.75 -16.33
C GLN A 224 -11.88 8.62 -15.23
N VAL A 225 -12.22 9.05 -14.01
CA VAL A 225 -11.37 8.88 -12.84
C VAL A 225 -11.95 7.76 -11.98
N SER A 226 -11.14 6.75 -11.67
CA SER A 226 -11.52 5.64 -10.81
C SER A 226 -10.57 5.45 -9.64
N TRP A 227 -11.09 4.92 -8.54
CA TRP A 227 -10.34 4.59 -7.33
C TRP A 227 -10.73 3.23 -6.81
N THR A 228 -9.73 2.37 -6.61
CA THR A 228 -9.87 1.03 -6.06
C THR A 228 -9.03 0.97 -4.78
N PRO A 229 -9.62 1.16 -3.58
CA PRO A 229 -8.91 1.01 -2.33
C PRO A 229 -8.44 -0.43 -2.11
N VAL A 230 -7.43 -0.57 -1.24
CA VAL A 230 -6.82 -1.86 -0.86
C VAL A 230 -7.87 -2.80 -0.24
N GLU A 231 -8.76 -2.25 0.59
CA GLU A 231 -9.79 -3.02 1.27
C GLU A 231 -11.00 -3.23 0.33
N HIS A 232 -11.36 -4.50 0.15
CA HIS A 232 -12.58 -4.98 -0.54
C HIS A 232 -12.58 -4.96 -2.08
N GLY A 233 -11.57 -4.37 -2.74
CA GLY A 233 -11.40 -4.47 -4.20
C GLY A 233 -12.53 -3.82 -5.04
N ILE A 234 -13.36 -2.98 -4.41
CA ILE A 234 -14.44 -2.26 -5.08
C ILE A 234 -13.85 -1.08 -5.84
N THR A 235 -14.24 -0.91 -7.10
CA THR A 235 -13.84 0.26 -7.87
C THR A 235 -14.91 1.33 -7.83
N PHE A 236 -14.55 2.51 -7.34
CA PHE A 236 -15.39 3.70 -7.34
C PHE A 236 -15.03 4.59 -8.52
N HIS A 237 -16.02 5.29 -9.08
CA HIS A 237 -15.85 6.26 -10.14
C HIS A 237 -16.21 7.66 -9.67
N LEU A 238 -15.44 8.66 -10.06
CA LEU A 238 -15.76 10.05 -9.73
C LEU A 238 -16.83 10.58 -10.69
N ASP A 239 -18.03 10.82 -10.17
CA ASP A 239 -19.08 11.54 -10.90
C ASP A 239 -18.63 12.98 -11.11
N SER A 240 -18.26 13.27 -12.36
CA SER A 240 -17.74 14.57 -12.78
C SER A 240 -18.78 15.70 -12.66
N SER A 241 -20.07 15.37 -12.67
CA SER A 241 -21.16 16.34 -12.55
C SER A 241 -21.42 16.73 -11.10
N ARG A 242 -21.30 15.77 -10.18
CA ARG A 242 -21.63 15.94 -8.75
C ARG A 242 -20.39 16.17 -7.88
N GLY A 243 -19.19 15.88 -8.39
CA GLY A 243 -17.98 15.87 -7.57
C GLY A 243 -18.07 14.83 -6.44
N LYS A 244 -18.69 13.68 -6.70
CA LYS A 244 -18.86 12.63 -5.69
C LYS A 244 -18.45 11.29 -6.27
N TRP A 245 -17.95 10.41 -5.43
CA TRP A 245 -17.65 9.04 -5.83
C TRP A 245 -18.92 8.20 -5.87
N VAL A 246 -19.06 7.39 -6.91
CA VAL A 246 -20.20 6.51 -7.15
C VAL A 246 -19.68 5.11 -7.52
N SER A 247 -20.36 4.05 -7.12
CA SER A 247 -19.98 2.68 -7.47
C SER A 247 -20.50 2.24 -8.84
N ASN A 248 -21.37 3.01 -9.49
CA ASN A 248 -22.07 2.57 -10.69
C ASN A 248 -21.26 2.96 -11.95
N SER A 249 -20.76 1.96 -12.67
CA SER A 249 -20.41 2.16 -14.08
C SER A 249 -21.70 2.58 -14.82
N LYS A 250 -21.60 3.52 -15.77
CA LYS A 250 -22.74 3.94 -16.59
C LYS A 250 -23.15 2.89 -17.65
N GLU A 251 -22.78 1.63 -17.46
CA GLU A 251 -23.21 0.50 -18.30
C GLU A 251 -24.12 -0.42 -17.48
N ALA A 252 -25.30 0.11 -17.12
CA ALA A 252 -26.36 -0.59 -16.41
C ALA A 252 -27.09 -1.65 -17.26
N THR A 253 -26.42 -2.31 -18.21
CA THR A 253 -26.99 -3.45 -18.95
C THR A 253 -26.24 -4.76 -18.77
N THR A 254 -25.14 -4.77 -18.02
CA THR A 254 -24.55 -6.02 -17.52
C THR A 254 -23.78 -5.70 -16.25
N LEU A 255 -24.50 -5.62 -15.13
CA LEU A 255 -23.88 -5.75 -13.81
C LEU A 255 -23.21 -7.13 -13.78
N GLU A 256 -21.89 -7.18 -13.92
CA GLU A 256 -21.17 -8.38 -13.55
C GLU A 256 -21.49 -8.66 -12.08
N ALA A 257 -21.93 -9.89 -11.77
CA ALA A 257 -22.35 -10.30 -10.43
C ALA A 257 -21.30 -10.05 -9.32
N LYS A 258 -20.08 -9.66 -9.69
CA LYS A 258 -18.95 -9.31 -8.82
C LYS A 258 -19.15 -7.98 -8.08
N ASP A 259 -19.75 -6.96 -8.70
CA ASP A 259 -19.85 -5.62 -8.10
C ASP A 259 -20.96 -5.52 -7.05
N GLN A 260 -22.10 -6.17 -7.29
CA GLN A 260 -23.17 -6.29 -6.28
C GLN A 260 -22.73 -7.14 -5.07
N ASN A 261 -21.98 -8.22 -5.32
CA ASN A 261 -21.44 -9.03 -4.23
C ASN A 261 -20.40 -8.26 -3.41
N SER A 262 -19.58 -7.42 -4.04
CA SER A 262 -18.56 -6.63 -3.33
C SER A 262 -19.17 -5.53 -2.46
N LEU A 263 -20.19 -4.80 -2.94
CA LEU A 263 -20.92 -3.84 -2.08
C LEU A 263 -21.64 -4.54 -0.92
N ARG A 264 -22.29 -5.68 -1.19
CA ARG A 264 -22.90 -6.49 -0.13
C ARG A 264 -21.85 -6.98 0.86
N LEU A 265 -20.66 -7.36 0.40
CA LEU A 265 -19.53 -7.77 1.25
C LEU A 265 -19.06 -6.62 2.14
N LEU A 266 -18.94 -5.41 1.58
CA LEU A 266 -18.60 -4.20 2.33
C LEU A 266 -19.65 -3.92 3.43
N CYS A 267 -20.93 -3.96 3.07
CA CYS A 267 -22.05 -3.74 4.02
C CYS A 267 -22.24 -4.90 5.02
N SER A 268 -21.69 -6.08 4.75
CA SER A 268 -21.75 -7.25 5.64
C SER A 268 -20.50 -7.42 6.51
N SER A 269 -19.44 -6.65 6.24
CA SER A 269 -18.18 -6.72 6.98
C SER A 269 -18.17 -5.72 8.14
N ILE A 270 -17.53 -6.09 9.25
CA ILE A 270 -17.31 -5.15 10.35
C ILE A 270 -16.24 -4.15 9.91
N VAL A 271 -16.63 -2.88 9.82
CA VAL A 271 -15.72 -1.78 9.51
C VAL A 271 -15.13 -1.23 10.81
N TYR A 272 -13.80 -1.19 10.90
CA TYR A 272 -13.10 -0.64 12.05
C TYR A 272 -12.70 0.81 11.79
N LEU A 273 -13.10 1.70 12.71
CA LEU A 273 -12.62 3.08 12.79
C LEU A 273 -11.89 3.23 14.13
N ARG A 274 -10.56 3.23 14.10
CA ARG A 274 -9.75 3.30 15.32
C ARG A 274 -9.19 4.70 15.49
N ARG A 275 -9.09 5.17 16.73
CA ARG A 275 -8.44 6.46 17.05
C ARG A 275 -6.99 6.52 16.56
N THR A 276 -6.32 5.37 16.47
CA THR A 276 -4.93 5.21 16.01
C THR A 276 -4.76 5.28 14.49
N ASP A 277 -5.86 5.19 13.75
CA ASP A 277 -5.85 5.30 12.29
C ASP A 277 -5.46 6.72 11.89
N SER A 278 -4.80 6.85 10.74
CA SER A 278 -4.56 8.19 10.20
C SER A 278 -5.89 8.87 9.92
N LYS A 279 -5.92 10.20 10.02
CA LYS A 279 -7.10 10.98 9.66
C LYS A 279 -7.58 10.61 8.25
N GLN A 280 -6.64 10.44 7.32
CA GLN A 280 -6.96 10.11 5.94
C GLN A 280 -7.55 8.72 5.78
N LEU A 281 -7.06 7.72 6.53
CA LEU A 281 -7.67 6.39 6.57
C LEU A 281 -9.08 6.46 7.16
N GLN A 282 -9.26 7.09 8.32
CA GLN A 282 -10.60 7.24 8.94
C GLN A 282 -11.59 7.89 7.99
N ILE A 283 -11.14 8.95 7.30
CA ILE A 283 -11.94 9.69 6.34
C ILE A 283 -12.26 8.84 5.11
N SER A 284 -11.29 8.11 4.57
CA SER A 284 -11.50 7.20 3.44
C SER A 284 -12.52 6.12 3.82
N THR A 285 -12.42 5.56 5.02
CA THR A 285 -13.37 4.60 5.57
C THR A 285 -14.77 5.19 5.74
N ILE A 286 -14.91 6.40 6.29
CA ILE A 286 -16.20 7.12 6.41
C ILE A 286 -16.81 7.37 5.03
N MET A 287 -15.98 7.74 4.06
CA MET A 287 -16.42 7.98 2.68
C MET A 287 -16.94 6.70 2.01
N LEU A 288 -16.26 5.57 2.22
CA LEU A 288 -16.74 4.26 1.75
C LEU A 288 -18.10 3.90 2.37
N LEU A 289 -18.29 4.18 3.66
CA LEU A 289 -19.57 3.99 4.35
C LEU A 289 -20.67 4.91 3.81
N GLU A 290 -20.38 6.18 3.51
CA GLU A 290 -21.35 7.11 2.90
C GLU A 290 -21.78 6.63 1.52
N ILE A 291 -20.83 6.18 0.69
CA ILE A 291 -21.12 5.64 -0.64
C ILE A 291 -22.01 4.39 -0.49
N ALA A 292 -21.63 3.45 0.38
CA ALA A 292 -22.40 2.24 0.64
C ALA A 292 -23.84 2.55 1.09
N SER A 293 -24.01 3.50 2.02
CA SER A 293 -25.32 3.91 2.52
C SER A 293 -26.21 4.55 1.45
N SER A 294 -25.62 5.19 0.43
CA SER A 294 -26.38 5.85 -0.64
C SER A 294 -26.93 4.90 -1.71
N HIS A 295 -26.58 3.62 -1.64
CA HIS A 295 -27.02 2.56 -2.57
C HIS A 295 -28.03 1.58 -1.93
N ASN A 296 -28.64 1.97 -0.79
CA ASN A 296 -29.70 1.23 -0.10
C ASN A 296 -31.08 1.79 -0.42
#